data_AF-A0A0S2VZG2-F1
#
_entry.id   AF-A0A0S2VZG2-F1
#
_cell.length_a   1.000
_cell.length_b   1.000
_cell.length_c   1.000
_cell.angle_alpha   90.00
_cell.angle_beta   90.00
_cell.angle_gamma   90.00
#
_symmetry.space_group_name_H-M   'P 1'
#
loop_
_entity.id
_entity.type
_entity.pdbx_description
1 polymer ?
#
loop_
_entity_poly.entity_id
_entity_poly.type
_entity_poly.pdbx_seq_one_letter_code
_entity_poly.pdbx_strand_id
1 'polypeptide(L)'
;MNWTRSILDGLAMAAYFNLFAAAAALCKPRLMFPCYPPAIIKAAKEPPTKREAAGYWRWIIFGELLPLLLYGALSAVAGGTHGFWRLALTGYIQWMMVNIGDLFFLDVWLIQKKAKNLFVIPGTEGHPGYEFKAWMKDYALPEHLLQWPLLLCPLLAAAQAGLGLLLQKL
;
A
#
# COMPACT_ATOMS: atom_id res chain seq x y z
N MET A 1 -18.03 15.10 -10.11
CA MET A 1 -17.01 14.05 -9.93
C MET A 1 -16.68 13.54 -11.31
N ASN A 2 -15.40 13.36 -11.63
CA ASN A 2 -14.94 12.89 -12.93
C ASN A 2 -14.59 11.40 -12.84
N TRP A 3 -15.50 10.53 -13.29
CA TRP A 3 -15.37 9.08 -13.16
C TRP A 3 -14.17 8.51 -13.90
N THR A 4 -14.02 8.87 -15.18
CA THR A 4 -12.90 8.43 -16.02
C THR A 4 -11.57 8.78 -15.38
N ARG A 5 -11.42 10.03 -14.92
CA ARG A 5 -10.19 10.47 -14.26
C ARG A 5 -9.96 9.76 -12.92
N SER A 6 -11.01 9.56 -12.13
CA SER A 6 -10.89 8.83 -10.85
C SER A 6 -10.36 7.41 -11.05
N ILE A 7 -10.82 6.72 -12.10
CA ILE A 7 -10.35 5.36 -12.44
C ILE A 7 -8.92 5.39 -12.98
N LEU A 8 -8.61 6.28 -13.92
CA LEU A 8 -7.26 6.37 -14.51
C LEU A 8 -6.21 6.76 -13.48
N ASP A 9 -6.51 7.74 -12.62
CA ASP A 9 -5.63 8.13 -11.52
C ASP A 9 -5.48 6.98 -10.52
N GLY A 10 -6.54 6.22 -10.25
CA GLY A 10 -6.49 5.04 -9.39
C GLY A 10 -5.57 3.95 -9.95
N LEU A 11 -5.61 3.71 -11.26
CA LEU A 11 -4.65 2.81 -11.94
C LEU A 11 -3.22 3.34 -11.86
N ALA A 12 -3.01 4.64 -12.06
CA ALA A 12 -1.70 5.25 -11.98
C ALA A 12 -1.13 5.17 -10.55
N MET A 13 -1.94 5.46 -9.54
CA MET A 13 -1.59 5.35 -8.12
C MET A 13 -1.27 3.90 -7.76
N ALA A 14 -2.09 2.94 -8.18
CA ALA A 14 -1.85 1.53 -7.95
C ALA A 14 -0.53 1.09 -8.63
N ALA A 15 -0.30 1.46 -9.88
CA ALA A 15 0.94 1.12 -10.58
C ALA A 15 2.17 1.73 -9.88
N TYR A 16 2.10 2.99 -9.47
CA TYR A 16 3.17 3.65 -8.73
C TYR A 16 3.49 2.89 -7.44
N PHE A 17 2.48 2.66 -6.60
CA PHE A 17 2.63 1.97 -5.31
C PHE A 17 3.24 0.59 -5.49
N ASN A 18 2.64 -0.21 -6.39
CA ASN A 18 3.04 -1.59 -6.60
C ASN A 18 4.46 -1.70 -7.16
N LEU A 19 4.85 -0.84 -8.10
CA LEU A 19 6.19 -0.88 -8.68
C LEU A 19 7.25 -0.38 -7.69
N PHE A 20 6.91 0.64 -6.88
CA PHE A 20 7.85 1.20 -5.91
C PHE A 20 8.07 0.25 -4.73
N ALA A 21 7.00 -0.35 -4.20
CA ALA A 21 7.06 -1.43 -3.22
C ALA A 21 7.78 -2.67 -3.76
N ALA A 22 7.52 -3.09 -5.01
CA ALA A 22 8.25 -4.19 -5.62
C ALA A 22 9.75 -3.89 -5.74
N ALA A 23 10.12 -2.68 -6.17
CA ALA A 23 11.52 -2.27 -6.24
C ALA A 23 12.19 -2.28 -4.86
N ALA A 24 11.52 -1.74 -3.83
CA ALA A 24 12.02 -1.78 -2.45
C ALA A 24 12.24 -3.23 -1.98
N ALA A 25 11.26 -4.10 -2.26
CA ALA A 25 11.30 -5.48 -1.86
C ALA A 25 12.38 -6.30 -2.59
N LEU A 26 12.62 -6.05 -3.87
CA LEU A 26 13.63 -6.75 -4.67
C LEU A 26 15.05 -6.24 -4.39
N CYS A 27 15.24 -4.93 -4.23
CA CYS A 27 16.55 -4.32 -4.01
C CYS A 27 17.01 -4.40 -2.56
N LYS A 28 16.09 -4.31 -1.60
CA LYS A 28 16.40 -4.34 -0.17
C LYS A 28 15.29 -5.09 0.60
N PRO A 29 15.22 -6.43 0.49
CA PRO A 29 14.17 -7.24 1.12
C PRO A 29 14.03 -6.99 2.62
N ARG A 30 15.13 -6.72 3.32
CA ARG A 30 15.13 -6.41 4.77
C ARG A 30 14.37 -5.14 5.13
N LEU A 31 14.17 -4.21 4.20
CA LEU A 31 13.35 -3.01 4.44
C LEU A 31 11.88 -3.40 4.64
N MET A 32 11.42 -4.47 3.99
CA MET A 32 10.03 -4.94 4.02
C MET A 32 9.70 -5.79 5.25
N PHE A 33 10.64 -5.96 6.19
CA PHE A 33 10.43 -6.76 7.40
C PHE A 33 9.13 -6.44 8.15
N PRO A 34 8.72 -5.16 8.30
CA PRO A 34 7.46 -4.82 8.95
C PRO A 34 6.19 -5.26 8.20
N CYS A 35 6.30 -5.59 6.91
CA CYS A 35 5.20 -6.09 6.08
C CYS A 35 5.01 -7.61 6.13
N TYR A 36 5.75 -8.33 6.99
CA TYR A 36 5.58 -9.77 7.13
C TYR A 36 4.51 -10.10 8.18
N PRO A 37 3.86 -11.27 8.06
CA PRO A 37 3.01 -11.80 9.11
C PRO A 37 3.73 -11.78 10.47
N PRO A 38 3.09 -11.32 11.55
CA PRO A 38 3.74 -11.20 12.86
C PRO A 38 4.39 -12.49 13.38
N ALA A 39 3.84 -13.65 13.00
CA ALA A 39 4.41 -14.96 13.34
C ALA A 39 5.80 -15.18 12.71
N ILE A 40 5.98 -14.80 11.44
CA ILE A 40 7.27 -14.89 10.74
C ILE A 40 8.28 -13.93 11.37
N ILE A 41 7.85 -12.68 11.67
CA ILE A 41 8.73 -11.68 12.29
C ILE A 41 9.24 -12.18 13.65
N LYS A 42 8.37 -12.80 14.47
CA LYS A 42 8.75 -13.37 15.78
C LYS A 42 9.67 -14.58 15.66
N ALA A 43 9.55 -15.36 14.59
CA ALA A 43 10.40 -16.53 14.33
C ALA A 43 11.78 -16.13 13.78
N ALA A 44 11.94 -14.91 13.26
CA ALA A 44 13.20 -14.44 12.70
C ALA A 44 14.31 -14.37 13.78
N LYS A 45 15.44 -15.04 13.51
CA LYS A 45 16.62 -15.00 14.38
C LYS A 45 17.18 -13.59 14.55
N GLU A 46 17.08 -12.78 13.50
CA GLU A 46 17.46 -11.36 13.49
C GLU A 46 16.23 -10.48 13.23
N PRO A 47 15.56 -9.96 14.28
CA PRO A 47 14.44 -9.04 14.11
C PRO A 47 14.91 -7.70 13.53
N PRO A 48 13.99 -6.89 12.95
CA PRO A 48 14.35 -5.62 12.34
C PRO A 48 14.93 -4.66 13.37
N THR A 49 16.08 -4.08 13.04
CA THR A 49 16.72 -3.06 13.87
C THR A 49 15.89 -1.78 13.90
N LYS A 50 16.08 -0.94 14.94
CA LYS A 50 15.44 0.40 15.01
C LYS A 50 15.71 1.25 13.76
N ARG A 51 16.91 1.11 13.17
CA ARG A 51 17.30 1.83 11.95
C ARG A 51 16.54 1.32 10.72
N GLU A 52 16.35 0.01 10.60
CA GLU A 52 15.55 -0.59 9.52
C GLU A 52 14.07 -0.19 9.66
N ALA A 53 13.51 -0.25 10.86
CA ALA A 53 12.14 0.19 11.12
C ALA A 53 11.94 1.68 10.79
N ALA A 54 12.86 2.55 11.22
CA ALA A 54 12.82 3.97 10.86
C ALA A 54 13.05 4.22 9.35
N GLY A 55 13.82 3.35 8.68
CA GLY A 55 13.99 3.36 7.23
C GLY A 55 12.68 3.02 6.52
N TYR A 56 11.99 1.98 6.98
CA TYR A 56 10.71 1.54 6.46
C TYR A 56 9.65 2.65 6.57
N TRP A 57 9.48 3.23 7.75
CA TRP A 57 8.48 4.29 7.95
C TRP A 57 8.77 5.55 7.12
N ARG A 58 10.04 5.94 6.97
CA ARG A 58 10.41 7.05 6.09
C ARG A 58 10.09 6.74 4.63
N TRP A 59 10.36 5.51 4.20
CA TRP A 59 10.04 5.06 2.85
C TRP A 59 8.52 5.02 2.60
N ILE A 60 7.71 4.48 3.51
CA ILE A 60 6.24 4.50 3.42
C ILE A 60 5.72 5.95 3.38
N ILE A 61 6.16 6.81 4.28
CA ILE A 61 5.62 8.17 4.38
C ILE A 61 6.01 9.01 3.16
N PHE A 62 7.30 9.09 2.83
CA PHE A 62 7.81 9.99 1.80
C PHE A 62 7.82 9.38 0.40
N GLY A 63 7.88 8.06 0.33
CA GLY A 63 7.94 7.33 -0.92
C GLY A 63 6.58 6.88 -1.43
N GLU A 64 5.66 6.49 -0.55
CA GLU A 64 4.35 5.97 -0.95
C GLU A 64 3.23 6.97 -0.64
N LEU A 65 2.95 7.21 0.65
CA LEU A 65 1.75 7.93 1.08
C LEU A 65 1.73 9.39 0.62
N LEU A 66 2.81 10.14 0.86
CA LEU A 66 2.86 11.57 0.53
C LEU A 66 2.73 11.82 -0.98
N PRO A 67 3.51 11.17 -1.87
CA PRO A 67 3.37 11.36 -3.32
C PRO A 67 1.98 10.99 -3.83
N LEU A 68 1.40 9.88 -3.36
CA LEU A 68 0.07 9.43 -3.77
C LEU A 68 -1.04 10.37 -3.32
N LEU A 69 -0.99 10.86 -2.06
CA LEU A 69 -1.93 11.86 -1.55
C LEU A 69 -1.86 13.16 -2.34
N LEU A 70 -0.65 13.65 -2.63
CA LEU A 70 -0.44 14.87 -3.41
C LEU A 70 -0.98 14.70 -4.83
N TYR A 71 -0.59 13.62 -5.51
CA TYR A 71 -1.03 13.32 -6.87
C TYR A 71 -2.55 13.20 -6.97
N GLY A 72 -3.16 12.37 -6.10
CA GLY A 72 -4.61 12.14 -6.11
C GLY A 72 -5.40 13.42 -5.83
N ALA A 73 -4.96 14.25 -4.88
CA ALA A 73 -5.60 15.53 -4.59
C ALA A 73 -5.46 16.53 -5.76
N LEU A 74 -4.23 16.75 -6.25
CA LEU A 74 -3.95 17.67 -7.35
C LEU A 74 -4.71 17.26 -8.62
N SER A 75 -4.69 15.97 -8.97
CA SER A 75 -5.36 15.48 -10.16
C SER A 75 -6.88 15.62 -10.05
N ALA A 76 -7.48 15.31 -8.89
CA ALA A 76 -8.90 15.50 -8.67
C ALA A 76 -9.35 16.97 -8.80
N VAL A 77 -8.58 17.89 -8.23
CA VAL A 77 -8.85 19.34 -8.31
C VAL A 77 -8.67 19.85 -9.75
N ALA A 78 -7.55 19.51 -10.40
CA ALA A 78 -7.30 19.86 -11.80
C ALA A 78 -8.34 19.24 -12.76
N GLY A 79 -8.98 18.15 -12.34
CA GLY A 79 -10.09 17.51 -13.03
C GLY A 79 -11.46 18.14 -12.78
N GLY A 80 -11.52 19.28 -12.07
CA GLY A 80 -12.76 19.99 -11.75
C GLY A 80 -13.61 19.31 -10.68
N THR A 81 -13.03 18.42 -9.86
CA THR A 81 -13.76 17.81 -8.75
C THR A 81 -13.73 18.75 -7.55
N HIS A 82 -14.90 19.27 -7.18
CA HIS A 82 -15.08 20.21 -6.07
C HIS A 82 -15.92 19.64 -4.94
N GLY A 83 -15.69 20.15 -3.74
CA GLY A 83 -16.41 19.79 -2.52
C GLY A 83 -15.88 18.51 -1.87
N PHE A 84 -15.92 18.49 -0.52
CA PHE A 84 -15.33 17.44 0.31
C PHE A 84 -15.78 16.03 -0.10
N TRP A 85 -17.09 15.79 -0.15
CA TRP A 85 -17.64 14.44 -0.36
C TRP A 85 -17.30 13.86 -1.73
N ARG A 86 -17.24 14.69 -2.77
CA ARG A 86 -16.87 14.24 -4.12
C ARG A 86 -15.37 13.94 -4.19
N LEU A 87 -14.54 14.76 -3.57
CA LEU A 87 -13.11 14.50 -3.45
C LEU A 87 -12.83 13.24 -2.62
N ALA A 88 -13.54 13.05 -1.51
CA ALA A 88 -13.41 11.88 -0.65
C ALA A 88 -13.83 10.60 -1.38
N LEU A 89 -14.93 10.63 -2.14
CA LEU A 89 -15.32 9.47 -2.95
C LEU A 89 -14.31 9.17 -4.07
N THR A 90 -13.78 10.18 -4.76
CA THR A 90 -12.69 10.00 -5.73
C THR A 90 -11.46 9.37 -5.07
N GLY A 91 -11.02 9.91 -3.94
CA GLY A 91 -9.90 9.36 -3.17
C GLY A 91 -10.16 7.93 -2.73
N TYR A 92 -11.35 7.63 -2.22
CA TYR A 92 -11.71 6.28 -1.77
C TYR A 92 -11.60 5.26 -2.90
N ILE A 93 -12.12 5.59 -4.09
CA ILE A 93 -12.00 4.73 -5.28
C ILE A 93 -10.51 4.49 -5.61
N GLN A 94 -9.70 5.55 -5.62
CA GLN A 94 -8.28 5.45 -5.94
C GLN A 94 -7.53 4.58 -4.92
N TRP A 95 -7.74 4.79 -3.61
CA TRP A 95 -7.11 3.99 -2.55
C TRP A 95 -7.59 2.54 -2.55
N MET A 96 -8.85 2.28 -2.91
CA MET A 96 -9.34 0.91 -3.11
C MET A 96 -8.65 0.22 -4.28
N MET A 97 -8.36 0.95 -5.37
CA MET A 97 -7.61 0.39 -6.50
C MET A 97 -6.15 0.10 -6.14
N VAL A 98 -5.52 0.96 -5.33
CA VAL A 98 -4.18 0.68 -4.76
C VAL A 98 -4.21 -0.60 -3.93
N ASN A 99 -5.16 -0.71 -2.99
CA ASN A 99 -5.35 -1.87 -2.12
C ASN A 99 -5.59 -3.18 -2.90
N ILE A 100 -6.42 -3.13 -3.94
CA ILE A 100 -6.66 -4.30 -4.81
C ILE A 100 -5.39 -4.64 -5.61
N GLY A 101 -4.68 -3.63 -6.11
CA GLY A 101 -3.41 -3.80 -6.80
C GLY A 101 -2.40 -4.51 -5.91
N ASP A 102 -2.23 -4.05 -4.67
CA ASP A 102 -1.35 -4.64 -3.65
C ASP A 102 -1.64 -6.13 -3.46
N LEU A 103 -2.89 -6.47 -3.13
CA LEU A 103 -3.31 -7.85 -2.91
C LEU A 103 -2.99 -8.78 -4.10
N PHE A 104 -3.31 -8.37 -5.33
CA PHE A 104 -3.14 -9.26 -6.48
C PHE A 104 -1.71 -9.26 -7.03
N PHE A 105 -1.06 -8.10 -7.06
CA PHE A 105 0.27 -7.96 -7.65
C PHE A 105 1.37 -8.25 -6.64
N LEU A 106 1.36 -7.63 -5.46
CA LEU A 106 2.40 -7.85 -4.46
C LEU A 106 2.18 -9.16 -3.72
N ASP A 107 1.07 -9.35 -3.00
CA ASP A 107 0.89 -10.56 -2.20
C ASP A 107 0.82 -11.82 -3.06
N VAL A 108 -0.09 -11.86 -4.04
CA VAL A 108 -0.35 -13.09 -4.80
C VAL A 108 0.72 -13.34 -5.86
N TRP A 109 1.06 -12.35 -6.69
CA TRP A 109 1.95 -12.57 -7.83
C TRP A 109 3.43 -12.43 -7.47
N LEU A 110 3.84 -11.37 -6.81
CA LEU A 110 5.25 -11.10 -6.53
C LEU A 110 5.76 -11.98 -5.38
N ILE A 111 5.18 -11.81 -4.19
CA ILE A 111 5.64 -12.41 -2.94
C ILE A 111 5.37 -13.91 -2.97
N GLN A 112 4.16 -14.34 -3.30
CA GLN A 112 3.81 -15.77 -3.20
C GLN A 112 4.17 -16.61 -4.42
N LYS A 113 4.49 -16.00 -5.58
CA LYS A 113 4.84 -16.75 -6.81
C LYS A 113 6.21 -16.38 -7.38
N LYS A 114 6.37 -15.16 -7.90
CA LYS A 114 7.50 -14.80 -8.78
C LYS A 114 8.82 -14.70 -8.03
N ALA A 115 8.80 -14.14 -6.83
CA ALA A 115 9.97 -13.78 -6.06
C ALA A 115 10.01 -14.45 -4.67
N LYS A 116 9.15 -15.42 -4.38
CA LYS A 116 8.97 -16.06 -3.05
C LYS A 116 10.26 -16.34 -2.29
N ASN A 117 11.25 -16.91 -2.96
CA ASN A 117 12.53 -17.27 -2.33
C ASN A 117 13.31 -16.04 -1.80
N LEU A 118 13.14 -14.87 -2.40
CA LEU A 118 13.76 -13.61 -1.94
C LEU A 118 13.06 -13.04 -0.70
N PHE A 119 11.82 -13.46 -0.43
CA PHE A 119 11.02 -13.04 0.71
C PHE A 119 11.09 -14.02 1.88
N VAL A 120 11.80 -15.14 1.74
CA VAL A 120 12.08 -16.01 2.89
C VAL A 120 13.18 -15.37 3.71
N ILE A 121 12.86 -15.03 4.97
CA ILE A 121 13.82 -14.42 5.89
C ILE A 121 14.81 -15.51 6.33
N PRO A 122 16.13 -15.26 6.27
CA PRO A 122 17.11 -16.23 6.73
C PRO A 122 16.86 -16.70 8.16
N GLY A 123 16.84 -18.02 8.37
CA GLY A 123 16.53 -18.65 9.65
C GLY A 123 15.03 -18.88 9.90
N THR A 124 14.16 -18.58 8.93
CA THR A 124 12.71 -18.89 8.98
C THR A 124 12.28 -19.82 7.84
N GLU A 125 13.24 -20.48 7.20
CA GLU A 125 12.99 -21.41 6.11
C GLU A 125 12.00 -22.50 6.56
N GLY A 126 10.98 -22.76 5.73
CA GLY A 126 9.93 -23.74 6.03
C GLY A 126 8.88 -23.28 7.04
N HIS A 127 8.91 -22.04 7.51
CA HIS A 127 7.86 -21.52 8.40
C HIS A 127 6.49 -21.56 7.71
N PRO A 128 5.44 -22.14 8.34
CA PRO A 128 4.14 -22.37 7.70
C PRO A 128 3.43 -21.08 7.26
N GLY A 129 3.77 -19.94 7.87
CA GLY A 129 3.27 -18.62 7.44
C GLY A 129 3.66 -18.23 6.00
N TYR A 130 4.68 -18.85 5.41
CA TYR A 130 5.03 -18.66 4.00
C TYR A 130 4.17 -19.49 3.03
N GLU A 131 3.35 -20.39 3.53
CA GLU A 131 2.39 -21.13 2.70
C GLU A 131 1.32 -20.18 2.19
N PHE A 132 0.97 -20.30 0.91
CA PHE A 132 0.03 -19.40 0.25
C PHE A 132 -1.29 -19.29 1.03
N LYS A 133 -1.86 -20.43 1.44
CA LYS A 133 -3.13 -20.44 2.19
C LYS A 133 -3.03 -19.74 3.54
N ALA A 134 -1.94 -19.92 4.27
CA ALA A 134 -1.71 -19.28 5.56
C ALA A 134 -1.49 -17.78 5.37
N TRP A 135 -0.62 -17.38 4.42
CA TRP A 135 -0.38 -15.99 4.06
C TRP A 135 -1.69 -15.26 3.72
N MET A 136 -2.50 -15.83 2.83
CA MET A 136 -3.74 -15.20 2.40
C MET A 136 -4.74 -15.12 3.55
N LYS A 137 -4.97 -16.22 4.28
CA LYS A 137 -6.02 -16.28 5.30
C LYS A 137 -5.68 -15.46 6.54
N ASP A 138 -4.45 -15.57 7.02
CA ASP A 138 -4.06 -15.07 8.34
C ASP A 138 -3.43 -13.66 8.27
N TYR A 139 -3.12 -13.17 7.07
CA TYR A 139 -2.49 -11.87 6.85
C TYR A 139 -3.17 -11.05 5.74
N ALA A 140 -3.01 -11.42 4.47
CA ALA A 140 -3.36 -10.54 3.35
C ALA A 140 -4.88 -10.28 3.21
N LEU A 141 -5.74 -11.31 3.32
CA LEU A 141 -7.19 -11.10 3.16
C LEU A 141 -7.81 -10.28 4.29
N PRO A 142 -7.52 -10.52 5.59
CA PRO A 142 -7.97 -9.62 6.66
C PRO A 142 -7.52 -8.17 6.45
N GLU A 143 -6.28 -7.97 6.01
CA GLU A 143 -5.73 -6.65 5.71
C GLU A 143 -6.52 -5.99 4.56
N HIS A 144 -6.58 -6.62 3.39
CA HIS A 144 -7.10 -6.01 2.16
C HIS A 144 -8.62 -6.03 2.02
N LEU A 145 -9.34 -6.89 2.76
CA LEU A 145 -10.81 -6.96 2.72
C LEU A 145 -11.48 -6.26 3.90
N LEU A 146 -10.79 -6.08 5.03
CA LEU A 146 -11.36 -5.46 6.22
C LEU A 146 -10.60 -4.21 6.64
N GLN A 147 -9.32 -4.32 7.00
CA GLN A 147 -8.57 -3.20 7.57
C GLN A 147 -8.45 -2.03 6.60
N TRP A 148 -8.01 -2.29 5.36
CA TRP A 148 -7.85 -1.23 4.37
C TRP A 148 -9.18 -0.65 3.91
N PRO A 149 -10.17 -1.44 3.44
CA PRO A 149 -11.43 -0.87 2.95
C PRO A 149 -12.22 -0.12 4.02
N LEU A 150 -12.20 -0.59 5.28
CA LEU A 150 -13.03 -0.01 6.34
C LEU A 150 -12.33 1.08 7.14
N LEU A 151 -10.99 1.10 7.18
CA LEU A 151 -10.22 2.05 7.99
C LEU A 151 -9.26 2.90 7.16
N LEU A 152 -8.28 2.29 6.49
CA LEU A 152 -7.20 3.06 5.86
C LEU A 152 -7.64 3.80 4.60
N CYS A 153 -8.37 3.16 3.68
CA CYS A 153 -8.86 3.81 2.47
C CYS A 153 -9.79 4.99 2.79
N PRO A 154 -10.76 4.90 3.71
CA PRO A 154 -11.56 6.06 4.13
C PRO A 154 -10.74 7.18 4.75
N LEU A 155 -9.77 6.86 5.61
CA LEU A 155 -8.90 7.86 6.25
C LEU A 155 -8.02 8.60 5.24
N LEU A 156 -7.37 7.86 4.34
CA LEU A 156 -6.52 8.44 3.30
C LEU A 156 -7.35 9.23 2.29
N ALA A 157 -8.56 8.76 1.96
CA ALA A 157 -9.50 9.49 1.11
C ALA A 157 -9.93 10.82 1.76
N ALA A 158 -10.21 10.83 3.06
CA ALA A 158 -10.54 12.04 3.80
C ALA A 158 -9.35 13.02 3.84
N ALA A 159 -8.13 12.52 4.08
CA ALA A 159 -6.92 13.33 4.05
C ALA A 159 -6.67 13.94 2.66
N GLN A 160 -6.82 13.14 1.61
CA GLN A 160 -6.72 13.59 0.22
C GLN A 160 -7.78 14.63 -0.13
N ALA A 161 -9.02 14.44 0.35
CA ALA A 161 -10.09 15.42 0.16
C ALA A 161 -9.80 16.74 0.88
N GLY A 162 -9.30 16.67 2.12
CA GLY A 162 -8.86 17.83 2.88
C GLY A 162 -7.78 18.62 2.15
N LEU A 163 -6.76 17.92 1.62
CA LEU A 163 -5.73 18.52 0.78
C LEU A 163 -6.32 19.15 -0.49
N GLY A 164 -7.22 18.46 -1.18
CA GLY A 164 -7.89 18.98 -2.36
C GLY A 164 -8.68 20.27 -2.10
N LEU A 165 -9.31 20.39 -0.93
CA LEU A 165 -9.99 21.63 -0.52
C LEU A 165 -9.02 22.77 -0.25
N LEU A 166 -7.86 22.48 0.33
CA LEU A 166 -6.81 23.49 0.53
C LEU A 166 -6.30 24.00 -0.82
N LEU A 167 -6.04 23.09 -1.76
CA LEU A 167 -5.57 23.43 -3.11
C LEU A 167 -6.56 24.28 -3.90
N GLN A 168 -7.88 24.13 -3.67
CA GLN A 168 -8.91 24.96 -4.32
C GLN A 168 -8.95 26.40 -3.83
N LYS A 169 -8.28 26.71 -2.71
CA LYS A 169 -8.21 28.06 -2.14
C LYS A 169 -6.93 28.80 -2.51
N LEU A 170 -5.95 28.09 -3.07
CA LEU A 170 -4.70 28.64 -3.58
C LEU A 170 -4.91 29.11 -5.02
#